data_AF-A0A7Y6M8M4-F1
#
_entry.id   AF-A0A7Y6M8M4-F1
#
_cell.length_a   1.000
_cell.length_b   1.000
_cell.length_c   1.000
_cell.angle_alpha   90.00
_cell.angle_beta   90.00
_cell.angle_gamma   90.00
#
_symmetry.space_group_name_H-M   'P 1'
#
loop_
_entity.id
_entity.type
_entity.pdbx_description
1 polymer ?
#
loop_
_entity_poly.entity_id
_entity_poly.type
_entity_poly.pdbx_seq_one_letter_code
_entity_poly.pdbx_strand_id
1 'polypeptide(L)'
;MPTLIHEHTVALFAELSDVAFYLLPAVLRDDVGFLRTNRMGECSLMARELVRIARQSGLEARTSYGLIVSVPFSTTHTWAELRIDGVWMPVDLLLPRALHAWKITTDQVWPERLSPRGLFHRLTATAEPLVAHGDALCRVSFSTGVVS
;
A
#
# COMPACT_ATOMS: atom_id res chain seq x y z
N MET A 1 14.08 3.20 -16.04
CA MET A 1 12.87 3.79 -16.66
C MET A 1 11.67 3.44 -15.81
N PRO A 2 10.80 4.40 -15.46
CA PRO A 2 9.55 4.10 -14.74
C PRO A 2 8.67 3.22 -15.63
N THR A 3 8.36 2.01 -15.16
CA THR A 3 7.48 1.08 -15.88
C THR A 3 6.08 1.67 -15.90
N LEU A 4 5.60 2.01 -17.10
CA LEU A 4 4.27 2.57 -17.32
C LEU A 4 3.24 1.52 -16.92
N ILE A 5 2.56 1.78 -15.81
CA ILE A 5 1.36 1.08 -15.42
C ILE A 5 0.30 1.40 -16.51
N HIS A 6 -0.10 0.39 -17.29
CA HIS A 6 -0.93 0.48 -18.51
C HIS A 6 -2.27 1.21 -18.31
N GLU A 7 -2.95 1.60 -19.41
CA GLU A 7 -4.25 2.29 -19.41
C GLU A 7 -5.32 1.61 -18.54
N HIS A 8 -5.31 0.28 -18.45
CA HIS A 8 -6.23 -0.51 -17.62
C HIS A 8 -6.13 -0.20 -16.12
N THR A 9 -4.97 0.26 -15.63
CA THR A 9 -4.76 0.56 -14.21
C THR A 9 -5.09 2.01 -13.88
N VAL A 10 -5.10 2.91 -14.87
CA VAL A 10 -5.50 4.31 -14.69
C VAL A 10 -6.97 4.39 -14.27
N ALA A 11 -7.83 3.57 -14.88
CA ALA A 11 -9.24 3.49 -14.50
C ALA A 11 -9.43 2.96 -13.06
N LEU A 12 -8.62 1.96 -12.66
CA LEU A 12 -8.62 1.44 -11.28
C LEU A 12 -8.24 2.52 -10.26
N PHE A 13 -7.27 3.36 -10.60
CA PHE A 13 -6.80 4.43 -9.73
C PHE A 13 -7.80 5.57 -9.63
N ALA A 14 -8.48 5.88 -10.73
CA ALA A 14 -9.52 6.91 -10.73
C ALA A 14 -10.68 6.58 -9.77
N GLU A 15 -11.14 5.33 -9.69
CA GLU A 15 -12.26 4.93 -8.84
C GLU A 15 -12.01 5.15 -7.34
N LEU A 16 -10.76 5.00 -6.90
CA LEU A 16 -10.35 5.13 -5.50
C LEU A 16 -9.58 6.43 -5.23
N SER A 17 -9.53 7.33 -6.21
CA SER A 17 -8.74 8.55 -6.16
C SER A 17 -9.27 9.57 -5.15
N ASP A 18 -10.49 9.44 -4.65
CA ASP A 18 -11.06 10.33 -3.64
C ASP A 18 -11.00 9.76 -2.21
N VAL A 19 -10.47 8.55 -2.04
CA VAL A 19 -10.35 7.93 -0.71
C VAL A 19 -9.23 8.57 0.09
N ALA A 20 -9.57 9.02 1.29
CA ALA A 20 -8.64 9.60 2.26
C ALA A 20 -8.12 8.55 3.27
N PHE A 21 -6.86 8.71 3.68
CA PHE A 21 -6.22 7.84 4.65
C PHE A 21 -6.65 8.17 6.09
N TYR A 22 -7.13 7.16 6.81
CA TYR A 22 -7.43 7.23 8.24
C TYR A 22 -6.96 5.96 8.95
N LEU A 23 -6.49 6.09 10.19
CA LEU A 23 -6.29 4.92 11.06
C LEU A 23 -7.66 4.48 11.60
N LEU A 24 -8.13 3.32 11.18
CA LEU A 24 -9.47 2.87 11.53
C LEU A 24 -9.46 1.99 12.80
N PRO A 25 -10.56 2.03 13.58
CA PRO A 25 -10.84 1.02 14.61
C PRO A 25 -10.81 -0.39 14.03
N ALA A 26 -10.40 -1.38 14.83
CA ALA A 26 -10.26 -2.77 14.39
C ALA A 26 -11.52 -3.32 13.70
N VAL A 27 -12.70 -2.94 14.19
CA VAL A 27 -14.01 -3.39 13.66
C VAL A 27 -14.28 -2.95 12.22
N LEU A 28 -13.61 -1.89 11.73
CA LEU A 28 -13.78 -1.37 10.38
C LEU A 28 -12.70 -1.84 9.41
N ARG A 29 -11.63 -2.50 9.88
CA ARG A 29 -10.46 -2.84 9.05
C ARG A 29 -10.74 -3.85 7.94
N ASP A 30 -11.82 -4.61 8.07
CA ASP A 30 -12.25 -5.59 7.06
C ASP A 30 -13.52 -5.15 6.31
N ASP A 31 -14.09 -3.97 6.65
CA ASP A 31 -15.32 -3.47 6.06
C ASP A 31 -15.05 -2.66 4.78
N VAL A 32 -15.00 -3.35 3.66
CA VAL A 32 -14.89 -2.73 2.33
C VAL A 32 -16.12 -1.86 2.00
N GLY A 33 -17.29 -2.19 2.57
CA GLY A 33 -18.50 -1.38 2.42
C GLY A 33 -18.35 0.01 3.05
N PHE A 34 -17.70 0.08 4.21
CA PHE A 34 -17.34 1.34 4.85
C PHE A 34 -16.44 2.19 3.95
N LEU A 35 -15.39 1.61 3.36
CA LEU A 35 -14.49 2.33 2.45
C LEU A 35 -15.26 2.92 1.26
N ARG A 36 -16.10 2.12 0.59
CA ARG A 36 -16.86 2.57 -0.59
C ARG A 36 -17.86 3.67 -0.28
N THR A 37 -18.52 3.56 0.88
CA THR A 37 -19.58 4.49 1.29
C THR A 37 -19.01 5.80 1.78
N ASN A 38 -17.95 5.75 2.58
CA ASN A 38 -17.45 6.91 3.31
C ASN A 38 -16.19 7.54 2.69
N ARG A 39 -15.58 6.88 1.70
CA ARG A 39 -14.32 7.33 1.07
C ARG A 39 -13.19 7.50 2.09
N MET A 40 -13.17 6.58 3.06
CA MET A 40 -12.16 6.52 4.12
C MET A 40 -11.57 5.12 4.19
N GLY A 41 -10.24 5.02 4.29
CA GLY A 41 -9.59 3.72 4.37
C GLY A 41 -8.20 3.78 5.02
N GLU A 42 -7.74 2.62 5.47
CA GLU A 42 -6.33 2.39 5.82
C GLU A 42 -5.65 1.52 4.76
N CYS A 43 -4.34 1.30 4.90
CA CYS A 43 -3.52 0.56 3.95
C CYS A 43 -4.08 -0.83 3.60
N SER A 44 -4.59 -1.57 4.59
CA SER A 44 -5.14 -2.93 4.44
C SER A 44 -6.43 -2.95 3.59
N LEU A 45 -7.39 -2.07 3.91
CA LEU A 45 -8.64 -1.92 3.16
C LEU A 45 -8.39 -1.48 1.72
N MET A 46 -7.54 -0.48 1.53
CA MET A 46 -7.20 0.03 0.21
C MET A 46 -6.55 -1.06 -0.65
N ALA A 47 -5.58 -1.79 -0.10
CA ALA A 47 -4.92 -2.89 -0.81
C ALA A 47 -5.91 -3.99 -1.22
N ARG A 48 -6.82 -4.39 -0.34
CA ARG A 48 -7.84 -5.40 -0.65
C ARG A 48 -8.80 -4.94 -1.73
N GLU A 49 -9.24 -3.68 -1.66
CA GLU A 49 -10.16 -3.14 -2.64
C GLU A 49 -9.49 -3.01 -4.01
N LEU A 50 -8.24 -2.53 -4.08
CA LEU A 50 -7.45 -2.52 -5.31
C LEU A 50 -7.29 -3.90 -5.93
N VAL A 51 -6.96 -4.92 -5.12
CA VAL A 51 -6.83 -6.31 -5.59
C VAL A 51 -8.16 -6.83 -6.13
N ARG A 52 -9.28 -6.51 -5.46
CA ARG A 52 -10.60 -6.92 -5.92
C ARG A 52 -10.95 -6.28 -7.26
N ILE A 53 -10.81 -4.96 -7.41
CA ILE A 53 -11.15 -4.27 -8.67
C ILE A 53 -10.22 -4.77 -9.79
N ALA A 54 -8.91 -4.88 -9.54
CA ALA A 54 -7.96 -5.40 -10.52
C ALA A 54 -8.31 -6.81 -11.02
N ARG A 55 -8.67 -7.73 -10.10
CA ARG A 55 -9.12 -9.09 -10.46
C ARG A 55 -10.41 -9.07 -11.28
N GLN A 56 -11.35 -8.19 -10.97
CA GLN A 56 -12.57 -8.03 -11.75
C GLN A 56 -12.30 -7.52 -13.17
N SER A 57 -11.22 -6.75 -13.36
CA SER A 57 -10.74 -6.32 -14.67
C SER A 57 -9.84 -7.35 -15.37
N GLY A 58 -9.74 -8.58 -14.85
CA GLY A 58 -8.96 -9.66 -15.46
C GLY A 58 -7.45 -9.61 -15.18
N LEU A 59 -6.99 -8.73 -14.28
CA LEU A 59 -5.58 -8.65 -13.90
C LEU A 59 -5.25 -9.65 -12.80
N GLU A 60 -4.07 -10.27 -12.90
CA GLU A 60 -3.47 -10.98 -11.77
C GLU A 60 -3.08 -9.97 -10.68
N ALA A 61 -3.71 -10.08 -9.52
CA ALA A 61 -3.46 -9.20 -8.39
C ALA A 61 -3.42 -9.97 -7.07
N ARG A 62 -2.64 -9.46 -6.10
CA ARG A 62 -2.53 -10.02 -4.75
C ARG A 62 -2.29 -8.95 -3.70
N THR A 63 -2.66 -9.26 -2.46
CA THR A 63 -2.24 -8.47 -1.30
C THR A 63 -0.82 -8.84 -0.91
N SER A 64 -0.09 -7.85 -0.41
CA SER A 64 1.26 -8.00 0.12
C SER A 64 1.39 -7.26 1.43
N TYR A 65 2.09 -7.88 2.36
CA TYR A 65 2.43 -7.34 3.67
C TYR A 65 3.93 -7.43 3.88
N GLY A 66 4.49 -6.41 4.51
CA GLY A 66 5.92 -6.31 4.74
C GLY A 66 6.32 -4.93 5.25
N LEU A 67 7.42 -4.39 4.76
CA LEU A 67 8.00 -3.14 5.24
C LEU A 67 8.00 -2.05 4.17
N ILE A 68 7.68 -0.81 4.56
CA ILE A 68 8.18 0.41 3.92
C ILE A 68 9.61 0.60 4.42
N VAL A 69 10.58 0.46 3.53
CA VAL A 69 12.00 0.59 3.81
C VAL A 69 12.39 2.06 3.69
N SER A 70 12.45 2.74 4.84
CA SER A 70 12.94 4.12 4.94
C SER A 70 14.09 4.21 5.93
N VAL A 71 15.04 5.10 5.65
CA VAL A 71 16.11 5.45 6.60
C VAL A 71 15.58 6.57 7.52
N PRO A 72 15.84 6.51 8.85
CA PRO A 72 16.55 5.45 9.57
C PRO A 72 15.65 4.31 10.11
N PHE A 73 14.33 4.39 9.91
CA PHE A 73 13.39 3.39 10.41
C PHE A 73 12.42 2.92 9.32
N SER A 74 12.27 1.61 9.21
CA SER A 74 11.22 0.96 8.43
C SER A 74 9.98 0.72 9.28
N THR A 75 8.80 0.74 8.65
CA THR A 75 7.53 0.44 9.30
C THR A 75 6.75 -0.61 8.53
N THR A 76 5.91 -1.38 9.22
CA THR A 76 5.07 -2.38 8.59
C THR A 76 4.00 -1.75 7.71
N HIS A 77 3.68 -2.37 6.59
CA HIS A 77 2.71 -1.86 5.62
C HIS A 77 2.01 -2.96 4.85
N THR A 78 0.80 -2.67 4.37
CA THR A 78 0.04 -3.54 3.47
C THR A 78 -0.21 -2.80 2.16
N TRP A 79 0.04 -3.44 1.01
CA TRP A 79 -0.17 -2.88 -0.32
C TRP A 79 -0.74 -3.92 -1.28
N ALA A 80 -1.20 -3.46 -2.45
CA ALA A 80 -1.59 -4.34 -3.55
C ALA A 80 -0.40 -4.57 -4.49
N GLU A 81 -0.27 -5.76 -5.06
CA GLU A 81 0.64 -6.02 -6.17
C GLU A 81 -0.15 -6.51 -7.38
N LEU A 82 0.19 -5.98 -8.55
CA LEU A 82 -0.37 -6.36 -9.84
C LEU A 82 0.71 -7.05 -10.67
N ARG A 83 0.39 -8.10 -11.41
CA ARG A 83 1.30 -8.70 -12.39
C ARG A 83 1.20 -7.90 -13.69
N ILE A 84 2.26 -7.17 -14.03
CA ILE A 84 2.37 -6.40 -15.28
C ILE A 84 3.64 -6.86 -15.99
N ASP A 85 3.53 -7.26 -17.26
CA ASP A 85 4.65 -7.77 -18.07
C ASP A 85 5.46 -8.87 -17.37
N GLY A 86 4.76 -9.79 -16.69
CA GLY A 86 5.40 -10.89 -15.94
C GLY A 86 6.12 -10.45 -14.67
N VAL A 87 5.97 -9.22 -14.19
CA VAL A 87 6.59 -8.72 -12.96
C VAL A 87 5.52 -8.31 -11.95
N TRP A 88 5.72 -8.65 -10.68
CA TRP A 88 4.89 -8.13 -9.59
C TRP A 88 5.25 -6.68 -9.29
N MET A 89 4.30 -5.79 -9.53
CA MET A 89 4.45 -4.35 -9.40
C MET A 89 3.64 -3.87 -8.20
N PRO A 90 4.25 -3.22 -7.20
CA PRO A 90 3.51 -2.71 -6.06
C PRO A 90 2.68 -1.49 -6.44
N VAL A 91 1.50 -1.40 -5.86
CA VAL A 91 0.50 -0.37 -6.08
C VAL A 91 -0.02 0.11 -4.73
N ASP A 92 0.07 1.42 -4.53
CA ASP A 92 -0.39 2.10 -3.33
C ASP A 92 -0.79 3.53 -3.67
N LEU A 93 -2.06 3.87 -3.42
CA LEU A 93 -2.62 5.20 -3.65
C LEU A 93 -2.52 6.11 -2.43
N LEU A 94 -2.44 5.55 -1.22
CA LEU A 94 -2.50 6.33 0.01
C LEU A 94 -1.12 6.82 0.43
N LEU A 95 -0.08 5.99 0.31
CA LEU A 95 1.27 6.36 0.75
C LEU A 95 1.81 7.59 0.02
N PRO A 96 1.79 7.68 -1.34
CA PRO A 96 2.32 8.86 -2.01
C PRO A 96 1.58 10.16 -1.64
N ARG A 97 0.27 10.07 -1.41
CA ARG A 97 -0.56 11.20 -0.96
C ARG A 97 -0.24 11.61 0.47
N ALA A 98 -0.07 10.64 1.36
CA ALA A 98 0.32 10.90 2.73
C ALA A 98 1.71 11.58 2.78
N LEU A 99 2.68 11.07 2.03
CA LEU A 99 4.02 11.68 1.93
C LEU A 99 3.96 13.12 1.40
N HIS A 100 3.12 13.38 0.40
CA HIS A 100 2.90 14.73 -0.13
C HIS A 100 2.22 15.65 0.91
N ALA A 101 1.15 15.19 1.55
CA ALA A 101 0.45 15.95 2.60
C ALA A 101 1.35 16.25 3.80
N TRP A 102 2.29 15.36 4.12
CA TRP A 102 3.32 15.55 5.14
C TRP A 102 4.53 16.36 4.68
N LYS A 103 4.52 16.86 3.43
CA LYS A 103 5.61 17.66 2.82
C LYS A 103 6.96 16.94 2.78
N ILE A 104 6.94 15.61 2.69
CA ILE A 104 8.14 14.77 2.52
C ILE A 104 8.61 14.78 1.06
N THR A 105 7.68 14.86 0.11
CA THR A 105 7.98 15.03 -1.31
C THR A 105 7.78 16.50 -1.72
N THR A 106 8.64 17.00 -2.61
CA THR A 106 8.52 18.34 -3.24
C THR A 106 7.30 18.42 -4.16
N ASP A 107 6.97 19.61 -4.68
CA ASP A 107 5.79 19.90 -5.54
C ASP A 107 5.61 19.02 -6.79
N GLN A 108 6.58 18.16 -7.11
CA GLN A 108 6.33 17.00 -7.94
C GLN A 108 5.46 16.00 -7.18
N VAL A 109 4.15 16.15 -7.34
CA VAL A 109 3.15 15.13 -6.99
C VAL A 109 3.64 13.81 -7.55
N TRP A 110 3.88 12.83 -6.68
CA TRP A 110 4.16 11.46 -7.08
C TRP A 110 2.98 10.99 -7.94
N PRO A 111 3.14 10.86 -9.26
CA PRO A 111 2.01 10.57 -10.13
C PRO A 111 1.43 9.21 -9.73
N GLU A 112 0.11 9.07 -9.66
CA GLU A 112 -0.58 7.81 -9.28
C GLU A 112 -0.16 6.62 -10.16
N ARG A 113 0.33 6.92 -11.37
CA ARG A 113 0.92 5.98 -12.32
C ARG A 113 2.33 5.48 -11.98
N LEU A 114 2.99 6.04 -10.96
CA LEU A 114 4.31 5.60 -10.52
C LEU A 114 4.14 4.63 -9.35
N SER A 115 4.61 3.41 -9.56
CA SER A 115 4.78 2.43 -8.48
C SER A 115 5.98 2.85 -7.60
N PRO A 116 5.86 2.86 -6.26
CA PRO A 116 6.98 3.09 -5.33
C PRO A 116 7.89 1.85 -5.26
N ARG A 117 8.39 1.42 -6.42
CA ARG A 117 9.33 0.30 -6.55
C ARG A 117 10.57 0.59 -5.73
N GLY A 118 11.05 -0.44 -5.02
CA GLY A 118 12.24 -0.35 -4.16
C GLY A 118 11.97 0.20 -2.77
N LEU A 119 10.79 0.80 -2.51
CA LEU A 119 10.41 1.24 -1.17
C LEU A 119 9.82 0.08 -0.34
N PHE A 120 9.24 -0.93 -0.99
CA PHE A 120 8.60 -2.03 -0.28
C PHE A 120 9.47 -3.29 -0.25
N HIS A 121 9.52 -3.91 0.93
CA HIS A 121 10.08 -5.24 1.13
C HIS A 121 8.98 -6.20 1.57
N ARG A 122 8.56 -7.10 0.67
CA ARG A 122 7.48 -8.07 0.92
C ARG A 122 7.95 -9.18 1.85
N LEU A 123 7.15 -9.47 2.88
CA LEU A 123 7.37 -10.59 3.79
C LEU A 123 6.35 -11.72 3.53
N THR A 124 5.07 -11.38 3.45
CA THR A 124 3.98 -12.37 3.31
C THR A 124 2.77 -11.78 2.57
N ALA A 125 1.74 -12.59 2.32
CA ALA A 125 0.47 -12.17 1.72
C ALA A 125 -0.52 -11.60 2.75
N THR A 126 -0.37 -12.00 4.03
CA THR A 126 -1.31 -11.70 5.10
C THR A 126 -0.64 -10.82 6.15
N ALA A 127 -1.34 -9.79 6.61
CA ALA A 127 -0.83 -8.95 7.69
C ALA A 127 -0.78 -9.75 9.00
N GLU A 128 0.42 -9.94 9.51
CA GLU A 128 0.68 -10.65 10.77
C GLU A 128 1.64 -9.83 11.63
N PRO A 129 1.48 -9.82 12.95
CA PRO A 129 2.44 -9.17 13.85
C PRO A 129 3.84 -9.75 13.63
N LEU A 130 4.81 -8.88 13.33
CA LEU A 130 6.19 -9.31 13.10
C LEU A 130 6.97 -9.56 14.40
N VAL A 131 6.51 -8.97 15.50
CA VAL A 131 7.16 -9.08 16.82
C VAL A 131 6.09 -9.21 17.89
N ALA A 132 6.33 -10.11 18.84
CA ALA A 132 5.57 -10.24 20.07
C ALA A 132 6.51 -10.14 21.27
N HIS A 133 5.99 -9.64 22.40
CA HIS A 133 6.66 -9.66 23.69
C HIS A 133 5.79 -10.43 24.69
N GLY A 134 6.16 -11.69 24.95
CA GLY A 134 5.24 -12.66 25.54
C GLY A 134 4.06 -12.91 24.58
N ASP A 135 2.84 -12.88 25.11
CA ASP A 135 1.61 -13.04 24.32
C ASP A 135 1.09 -11.71 23.72
N ALA A 136 1.78 -10.59 23.99
CA ALA A 136 1.37 -9.28 23.50
C ALA A 136 2.00 -8.95 22.14
N LEU A 137 1.16 -8.58 21.18
CA LEU A 137 1.58 -8.15 19.85
C LEU A 137 2.16 -6.73 19.90
N CYS A 138 3.35 -6.54 19.35
CA CYS A 138 4.05 -5.25 19.40
C CYS A 138 3.99 -4.53 18.05
N ARG A 139 3.60 -3.25 18.07
CA ARG A 139 3.93 -2.35 16.97
C ARG A 139 5.40 -1.98 17.09
N VAL A 140 6.15 -2.26 16.04
CA VAL A 140 7.61 -2.04 16.00
C VAL A 140 8.00 -1.25 14.77
N SER A 141 9.09 -0.52 14.90
CA SER A 141 9.83 0.04 13.78
C SER A 141 11.18 -0.67 13.72
N PHE A 142 11.66 -0.94 12.50
CA PHE A 142 12.91 -1.65 12.27
C PHE A 142 14.00 -0.65 11.92
N SER A 143 15.15 -0.72 12.58
CA SER A 143 16.29 0.11 12.20
C SER A 143 16.74 -0.24 10.78
N THR A 144 16.78 0.76 9.91
CA THR A 144 17.28 0.64 8.53
C THR A 144 18.64 1.30 8.47
N GLY A 145 19.70 0.49 8.55
CA GLY A 145 21.08 0.94 8.36
C GLY A 145 21.64 0.46 7.02
N VAL A 146 22.60 1.21 6.48
CA VAL A 146 23.54 0.63 5.51
C VAL A 146 24.52 -0.20 6.34
N VAL A 147 24.56 -1.51 6.11
CA VAL A 147 25.64 -2.33 6.68
C VAL A 147 26.92 -1.89 5.97
N SER A 148 27.76 -1.12 6.67
CA SER A 148 29.08 -0.67 6.23
C SER A 148 30.09 -1.82 6.25
#